data_AF-A0A2D6K2Q5-F1
#
_entry.id   AF-A0A2D6K2Q5-F1
#
_cell.length_a   1.000
_cell.length_b   1.000
_cell.length_c   1.000
_cell.angle_alpha   90.00
_cell.angle_beta   90.00
_cell.angle_gamma   90.00
#
_symmetry.space_group_name_H-M   'P 1'
#
loop_
_entity.id
_entity.type
_entity.pdbx_description
1 polymer ?
#
loop_
_entity_poly.entity_id
_entity_poly.type
_entity_poly.pdbx_seq_one_letter_code
_entity_poly.pdbx_strand_id
1 'polypeptide(L)'
;MPFYTLNTKKARMSHQAVTYPNFKLLIPAAGIGARFGSTKAKQYSKILGKTILEHSLDKFLALEECTEIHLILASSDASEVQNKYLKHPKINIVSGGKERKDSIYNGLFAINNPKPEDIILIHDAARPCVRVDDVYNLLAIMNTEKAATLASPISSTLRRSDANNHCEEPVSRDNLWSLQTPQAFHYKDIILAHKNAKTDKNYTDDSQLVSENGIPVKLVKASPENIKITYPEDLELARKYLMSEMETRCGQGYDVHAFDLESNGPIRLCGIDIEHTHKLKGHSDADVGLHALTDAIYGALCAGDIGIHFPPSDNSFKNMDSAIFLQAAMELLRSKGAKLINADVTLICEAPKIGPHAQKMRARIAEICEVSISRINVKATTSEKLGFTGRKEGIAAQAVVSISIPEGALEEQTEDTEINSGQASKALEQKKQQKIEQDSLKEQEAEKLKSLNLFSPAVILATWFYSGLIKPASGTWGSVAALPFGWAIAHYLGLIPLIIAILLITLIGLWAAHSFEKQTQIHDCKHVVIDEVAGQWLALIPALYFFSLSPISIVAAFIFFRIFDILKPWPVSYFDEEFDNAIGVMGDDIIAGLFAALILTGAFYAGLG
;
A
#
# COMPACT_ATOMS: atom_id res chain seq x y z
N MET A 1 3.06 -27.10 36.66
CA MET A 1 3.88 -26.50 35.60
C MET A 1 3.29 -25.13 35.26
N PRO A 2 3.88 -24.02 35.72
CA PRO A 2 3.44 -22.69 35.30
C PRO A 2 4.26 -22.23 34.09
N PHE A 3 3.54 -21.67 33.12
CA PHE A 3 4.08 -21.00 31.94
C PHE A 3 4.96 -19.81 32.36
N TYR A 4 6.18 -19.76 31.82
CA TYR A 4 7.05 -18.58 31.93
C TYR A 4 6.52 -17.49 31.01
N THR A 5 5.94 -16.45 31.59
CA THR A 5 5.70 -15.16 30.93
C THR A 5 7.06 -14.46 30.78
N LEU A 6 7.57 -14.33 29.55
CA LEU A 6 8.73 -13.50 29.27
C LEU A 6 8.34 -12.03 29.44
N ASN A 7 8.80 -11.46 30.55
CA ASN A 7 8.61 -10.08 30.96
C ASN A 7 9.52 -9.17 30.10
N THR A 8 8.99 -8.63 29.00
CA THR A 8 9.65 -7.64 28.13
C THR A 8 9.66 -6.24 28.74
N LYS A 9 10.22 -6.12 29.95
CA LYS A 9 10.56 -4.84 30.58
C LYS A 9 12.00 -4.87 31.04
N LYS A 10 12.94 -4.56 30.14
CA LYS A 10 14.24 -3.99 30.49
C LYS A 10 14.84 -3.21 29.33
N ALA A 11 15.31 -2.00 29.67
CA ALA A 11 16.10 -1.06 28.87
C ALA A 11 15.37 -0.15 27.86
N ARG A 12 14.43 0.69 28.36
CA ARG A 12 14.31 2.05 27.82
C ARG A 12 15.49 2.87 28.37
N MET A 13 16.63 2.80 27.70
CA MET A 13 17.66 3.85 27.81
C MET A 13 17.35 4.89 26.74
N SER A 14 17.31 6.16 27.15
CA SER A 14 17.14 7.34 26.30
C SER A 14 18.13 7.29 25.13
N HIS A 15 17.65 6.99 23.92
CA HIS A 15 18.46 7.02 22.71
C HIS A 15 18.58 8.47 22.24
N GLN A 16 19.79 9.02 22.32
CA GLN A 16 20.21 10.01 21.31
C GLN A 16 20.17 9.28 19.96
N ALA A 17 19.54 9.87 18.94
CA ALA A 17 19.55 9.32 17.60
C ALA A 17 21.01 9.16 17.14
N VAL A 18 21.47 7.93 16.96
CA VAL A 18 22.82 7.65 16.45
C VAL A 18 22.80 7.96 14.97
N THR A 19 23.46 9.06 14.58
CA THR A 19 23.67 9.38 13.16
C THR A 19 24.81 8.54 12.61
N TYR A 20 24.56 7.79 11.54
CA TYR A 20 25.59 7.01 10.87
C TYR A 20 26.29 7.82 9.78
N PRO A 21 27.63 7.73 9.66
CA PRO A 21 28.34 8.43 8.60
C PRO A 21 28.12 7.76 7.23
N ASN A 22 28.01 8.58 6.19
CA ASN A 22 28.02 8.12 4.80
C ASN A 22 29.33 7.39 4.47
N PHE A 23 29.23 6.38 3.59
CA PHE A 23 30.38 5.60 3.16
C PHE A 23 30.37 5.29 1.66
N LYS A 24 31.55 4.93 1.18
CA LYS A 24 31.79 4.36 -0.15
C LYS A 24 32.25 2.91 0.01
N LEU A 25 31.77 2.01 -0.84
CA LEU A 25 32.01 0.59 -0.74
C LEU A 25 32.94 0.10 -1.85
N LEU A 26 33.92 -0.73 -1.51
CA LEU A 26 34.75 -1.47 -2.47
C LEU A 26 34.43 -2.95 -2.35
N ILE A 27 34.09 -3.58 -3.47
CA ILE A 27 33.87 -5.03 -3.55
C ILE A 27 34.90 -5.64 -4.51
N PRO A 28 36.01 -6.20 -4.00
CA PRO A 28 36.92 -7.02 -4.80
C PRO A 28 36.25 -8.33 -5.23
N ALA A 29 35.98 -8.45 -6.53
CA ALA A 29 35.35 -9.60 -7.18
C ALA A 29 36.16 -10.12 -8.40
N ALA A 30 37.43 -9.73 -8.53
CA ALA A 30 38.31 -10.16 -9.63
C ALA A 30 39.02 -11.50 -9.40
N GLY A 31 38.83 -12.14 -8.24
CA GLY A 31 39.50 -13.40 -7.90
C GLY A 31 38.84 -14.63 -8.52
N ILE A 32 39.65 -15.56 -9.02
CA ILE A 32 39.20 -16.82 -9.66
C ILE A 32 38.73 -17.90 -8.69
N GLY A 33 39.08 -17.83 -7.40
CA GLY A 33 38.56 -18.74 -6.37
C GLY A 33 39.08 -20.20 -6.46
N ALA A 34 40.38 -20.39 -6.69
CA ALA A 34 41.03 -21.69 -6.95
C ALA A 34 40.66 -22.87 -6.00
N ARG A 35 40.29 -22.59 -4.75
CA ARG A 35 39.89 -23.60 -3.74
C ARG A 35 38.46 -24.14 -3.91
N PHE A 36 37.64 -23.52 -4.74
CA PHE A 36 36.23 -23.87 -4.94
C PHE A 36 36.02 -24.96 -6.00
N GLY A 37 37.08 -25.34 -6.74
CA GLY A 37 37.06 -26.48 -7.68
C GLY A 37 36.20 -26.31 -8.95
N SER A 38 35.60 -25.14 -9.18
CA SER A 38 34.82 -24.84 -10.38
C SER A 38 35.65 -24.11 -11.46
N THR A 39 35.27 -24.29 -12.73
CA THR A 39 35.81 -23.52 -13.86
C THR A 39 35.38 -22.06 -13.87
N LYS A 40 34.29 -21.73 -13.16
CA LYS A 40 33.70 -20.39 -13.03
C LYS A 40 33.97 -19.82 -11.65
N ALA A 41 34.26 -18.52 -11.55
CA ALA A 41 34.59 -17.90 -10.26
C ALA A 41 33.40 -17.98 -9.27
N LYS A 42 33.70 -18.33 -8.03
CA LYS A 42 32.70 -18.68 -7.01
C LYS A 42 31.66 -17.58 -6.74
N GLN A 43 32.03 -16.30 -6.87
CA GLN A 43 31.14 -15.15 -6.66
C GLN A 43 29.96 -15.13 -7.65
N TYR A 44 30.04 -15.85 -8.76
CA TYR A 44 28.95 -16.00 -9.74
C TYR A 44 28.12 -17.28 -9.54
N SER A 45 28.44 -18.12 -8.56
CA SER A 45 27.59 -19.25 -8.16
C SER A 45 26.27 -18.74 -7.58
N LYS A 46 25.18 -19.47 -7.83
CA LYS A 46 23.82 -19.04 -7.43
C LYS A 46 23.38 -19.66 -6.11
N ILE A 47 22.73 -18.84 -5.29
CA ILE A 47 22.02 -19.22 -4.07
C ILE A 47 20.64 -18.56 -4.15
N LEU A 48 19.55 -19.32 -3.98
CA LEU A 48 18.18 -18.78 -4.05
C LEU A 48 17.89 -17.95 -5.32
N GLY A 49 18.47 -18.36 -6.46
CA GLY A 49 18.26 -17.73 -7.77
C GLY A 49 19.13 -16.51 -8.09
N LYS A 50 19.85 -15.94 -7.10
CA LYS A 50 20.81 -14.83 -7.28
C LYS A 50 22.24 -15.31 -7.16
N THR A 51 23.20 -14.64 -7.79
CA THR A 51 24.62 -14.92 -7.57
C THR A 51 25.05 -14.50 -6.16
N ILE A 52 26.14 -15.06 -5.66
CA ILE A 52 26.72 -14.67 -4.37
C ILE A 52 27.04 -13.17 -4.34
N LEU A 53 27.63 -12.64 -5.42
CA LEU A 53 27.89 -11.22 -5.58
C LEU A 53 26.60 -10.38 -5.50
N GLU A 54 25.52 -10.83 -6.14
CA GLU A 54 24.24 -10.14 -6.14
C GLU A 54 23.63 -10.02 -4.75
N HIS A 55 23.76 -11.05 -3.91
CA HIS A 55 23.31 -10.98 -2.51
C HIS A 55 24.06 -9.92 -1.72
N SER A 56 25.39 -9.82 -1.88
CA SER A 56 26.17 -8.76 -1.25
C SER A 56 25.79 -7.38 -1.80
N LEU A 57 25.69 -7.22 -3.13
CA LEU A 57 25.35 -5.93 -3.75
C LEU A 57 23.97 -5.42 -3.32
N ASP A 58 22.94 -6.29 -3.34
CA ASP A 58 21.58 -5.90 -2.98
C ASP A 58 21.50 -5.37 -1.54
N LYS A 59 22.26 -5.96 -0.61
CA LYS A 59 22.31 -5.51 0.79
C LYS A 59 22.86 -4.09 0.92
N PHE A 60 23.98 -3.78 0.26
CA PHE A 60 24.58 -2.44 0.36
C PHE A 60 23.84 -1.38 -0.48
N LEU A 61 23.26 -1.76 -1.62
CA LEU A 61 22.46 -0.86 -2.44
C LEU A 61 21.21 -0.36 -1.71
N ALA A 62 20.67 -1.18 -0.80
CA ALA A 62 19.52 -0.84 0.04
C ALA A 62 19.86 0.13 1.19
N LEU A 63 21.14 0.36 1.49
CA LEU A 63 21.56 1.30 2.54
C LEU A 63 21.66 2.72 1.97
N GLU A 64 21.02 3.67 2.65
CA GLU A 64 21.00 5.08 2.23
C GLU A 64 22.39 5.71 2.37
N GLU A 65 23.11 5.37 3.44
CA GLU A 65 24.46 5.82 3.76
C GLU A 65 25.50 5.31 2.75
N CYS A 66 25.18 4.28 1.97
CA CYS A 66 26.03 3.81 0.88
C CYS A 66 25.88 4.75 -0.32
N THR A 67 26.84 5.66 -0.47
CA THR A 67 26.80 6.70 -1.52
C THR A 67 27.35 6.23 -2.86
N GLU A 68 28.34 5.33 -2.84
CA GLU A 68 29.06 4.86 -4.03
C GLU A 68 29.55 3.42 -3.81
N ILE A 69 29.53 2.60 -4.86
CA ILE A 69 30.02 1.21 -4.86
C ILE A 69 31.01 1.03 -6.01
N HIS A 70 32.26 0.75 -5.69
CA HIS A 70 33.30 0.35 -6.64
C HIS A 70 33.35 -1.17 -6.73
N LEU A 71 32.72 -1.71 -7.77
CA LEU A 71 32.72 -3.14 -8.05
C LEU A 71 33.95 -3.48 -8.91
N ILE A 72 34.90 -4.19 -8.31
CA ILE A 72 36.19 -4.47 -8.93
C ILE A 72 36.17 -5.86 -9.55
N LEU A 73 36.14 -5.92 -10.89
CA LEU A 73 35.98 -7.15 -11.67
C LEU A 73 37.24 -7.51 -12.44
N ALA A 74 37.43 -8.80 -12.74
CA ALA A 74 38.41 -9.19 -13.76
C ALA A 74 37.92 -8.71 -15.12
N SER A 75 38.83 -8.41 -16.05
CA SER A 75 38.51 -7.85 -17.37
C SER A 75 37.55 -8.73 -18.18
N SER A 76 37.53 -10.03 -17.93
CA SER A 76 36.65 -11.02 -18.57
C SER A 76 35.23 -11.09 -17.98
N ASP A 77 35.01 -10.52 -16.80
CA ASP A 77 33.87 -10.93 -15.96
C ASP A 77 32.66 -10.00 -16.06
N ALA A 78 32.77 -8.90 -16.80
CA ALA A 78 31.66 -7.94 -16.93
C ALA A 78 30.38 -8.61 -17.46
N SER A 79 30.49 -9.64 -18.32
CA SER A 79 29.35 -10.39 -18.85
C SER A 79 28.64 -11.27 -17.80
N GLU A 80 29.27 -11.54 -16.66
CA GLU A 80 28.69 -12.37 -15.59
C GLU A 80 27.83 -11.58 -14.61
N VAL A 81 27.89 -10.24 -14.68
CA VAL A 81 27.12 -9.33 -13.86
C VAL A 81 25.87 -8.88 -14.62
N GLN A 82 24.69 -8.95 -13.98
CA GLN A 82 23.47 -8.51 -14.64
C GLN A 82 23.54 -7.02 -15.03
N ASN A 83 22.99 -6.70 -16.21
CA ASN A 83 22.97 -5.35 -16.77
C ASN A 83 22.43 -4.29 -15.80
N LYS A 84 21.50 -4.65 -14.89
CA LYS A 84 20.94 -3.71 -13.91
C LYS A 84 22.00 -3.18 -12.93
N TYR A 85 23.00 -3.98 -12.56
CA TYR A 85 24.08 -3.55 -11.68
C TYR A 85 25.12 -2.75 -12.45
N LEU A 86 25.45 -3.19 -13.68
CA LEU A 86 26.39 -2.48 -14.56
C LEU A 86 25.93 -1.05 -14.90
N LYS A 87 24.62 -0.80 -14.89
CA LYS A 87 24.01 0.50 -15.20
C LYS A 87 23.51 1.25 -13.96
N HIS A 88 23.71 0.71 -12.76
CA HIS A 88 23.18 1.33 -11.55
C HIS A 88 23.94 2.63 -11.24
N PRO A 89 23.27 3.75 -10.91
CA PRO A 89 23.93 5.05 -10.74
C PRO A 89 24.96 5.09 -9.59
N LYS A 90 24.77 4.26 -8.56
CA LYS A 90 25.73 4.12 -7.45
C LYS A 90 26.92 3.19 -7.76
N ILE A 91 26.90 2.40 -8.84
CA ILE A 91 27.92 1.37 -9.11
C ILE A 91 28.91 1.84 -10.16
N ASN A 92 30.19 1.87 -9.79
CA ASN A 92 31.33 2.12 -10.67
C ASN A 92 32.12 0.82 -10.88
N ILE A 93 32.28 0.41 -12.14
CA ILE A 93 33.04 -0.79 -12.50
C ILE A 93 34.52 -0.44 -12.59
N VAL A 94 35.35 -1.18 -11.86
CA VAL A 94 36.80 -0.97 -11.82
C VAL A 94 37.51 -2.26 -12.26
N SER A 95 38.60 -2.12 -13.01
CA SER A 95 39.43 -3.27 -13.38
C SER A 95 40.25 -3.79 -12.20
N GLY A 96 40.19 -5.09 -11.96
CA GLY A 96 41.00 -5.79 -10.97
C GLY A 96 42.50 -5.76 -11.29
N GLY A 97 43.30 -5.97 -10.25
CA GLY A 97 44.75 -6.13 -10.35
C GLY A 97 45.19 -7.59 -10.28
N LYS A 98 46.50 -7.83 -10.14
CA LYS A 98 47.07 -9.19 -10.05
C LYS A 98 46.74 -9.84 -8.72
N GLU A 99 46.86 -9.08 -7.63
CA GLU A 99 46.54 -9.50 -6.28
C GLU A 99 45.30 -8.78 -5.72
N ARG A 100 44.82 -9.23 -4.56
CA ARG A 100 43.71 -8.59 -3.84
C ARG A 100 44.05 -7.13 -3.49
N LYS A 101 45.28 -6.87 -3.04
CA LYS A 101 45.73 -5.50 -2.69
C LYS A 101 45.68 -4.56 -3.91
N ASP A 102 46.15 -5.02 -5.07
CA ASP A 102 46.16 -4.23 -6.31
C ASP A 102 44.74 -3.89 -6.76
N SER A 103 43.83 -4.87 -6.64
CA SER A 103 42.42 -4.69 -6.99
C SER A 103 41.77 -3.62 -6.11
N ILE A 104 42.04 -3.64 -4.81
CA ILE A 104 41.52 -2.65 -3.87
C ILE A 104 42.15 -1.28 -4.11
N TYR A 105 43.46 -1.22 -4.37
CA TYR A 105 44.15 0.01 -4.71
C TYR A 105 43.55 0.68 -5.96
N ASN A 106 43.27 -0.09 -7.02
CA ASN A 106 42.57 0.40 -8.20
C ASN A 106 41.18 0.96 -7.84
N GLY A 107 40.44 0.27 -6.97
CA GLY A 107 39.15 0.73 -6.46
C GLY A 107 39.25 2.07 -5.73
N LEU A 108 40.24 2.22 -4.84
CA LEU A 108 40.48 3.47 -4.10
C LEU A 108 40.90 4.61 -5.03
N PHE A 109 41.68 4.32 -6.06
CA PHE A 109 42.12 5.30 -7.05
C PHE A 109 40.98 5.77 -7.96
N ALA A 110 39.98 4.91 -8.19
CA ALA A 110 38.81 5.22 -9.01
C ALA A 110 37.76 6.10 -8.31
N ILE A 111 37.88 6.34 -7.00
CA ILE A 111 36.97 7.24 -6.28
C ILE A 111 37.19 8.66 -6.79
N ASN A 112 36.13 9.29 -7.30
CA ASN A 112 36.19 10.66 -7.79
C ASN A 112 36.18 11.67 -6.63
N ASN A 113 37.10 12.64 -6.65
CA ASN A 113 37.21 13.72 -5.67
C ASN A 113 37.07 13.26 -4.20
N PRO A 114 37.86 12.27 -3.74
CA PRO A 114 37.73 11.73 -2.40
C PRO A 114 38.14 12.77 -1.35
N LYS A 115 37.36 12.88 -0.28
CA LYS A 115 37.77 13.65 0.90
C LYS A 115 38.62 12.79 1.82
N PRO A 116 39.61 13.35 2.53
CA PRO A 116 40.46 12.59 3.44
C PRO A 116 39.69 11.77 4.49
N GLU A 117 38.58 12.32 4.98
CA GLU A 117 37.70 11.75 6.00
C GLU A 117 36.63 10.79 5.47
N ASP A 118 36.46 10.67 4.14
CA ASP A 118 35.48 9.76 3.54
C ASP A 118 35.67 8.34 4.11
N ILE A 119 34.57 7.71 4.54
CA ILE A 119 34.62 6.34 5.06
C ILE A 119 34.56 5.37 3.91
N ILE A 120 35.53 4.47 3.87
CA ILE A 120 35.65 3.40 2.88
C ILE A 120 35.38 2.07 3.57
N LEU A 121 34.33 1.38 3.12
CA LEU A 121 34.08 -0.01 3.48
C LEU A 121 34.66 -0.92 2.39
N ILE A 122 35.38 -1.96 2.80
CA ILE A 122 35.89 -3.00 1.90
C ILE A 122 35.20 -4.30 2.28
N HIS A 123 34.44 -4.89 1.35
CA HIS A 123 33.66 -6.11 1.59
C HIS A 123 33.99 -7.20 0.58
N ASP A 124 34.16 -8.43 1.06
CA ASP A 124 34.45 -9.56 0.18
C ASP A 124 33.16 -9.97 -0.54
N ALA A 125 33.18 -10.05 -1.87
CA ALA A 125 32.04 -10.52 -2.65
C ALA A 125 31.52 -11.91 -2.21
N ALA A 126 32.39 -12.72 -1.60
CA ALA A 126 32.08 -14.07 -1.13
C ALA A 126 31.42 -14.14 0.26
N ARG A 127 30.95 -13.02 0.83
CA ARG A 127 30.24 -12.95 2.12
C ARG A 127 28.79 -12.45 1.95
N PRO A 128 27.89 -13.25 1.34
CA PRO A 128 26.53 -12.79 1.04
C PRO A 128 25.65 -12.63 2.30
N CYS A 129 26.07 -13.20 3.42
CA CYS A 129 25.29 -13.27 4.66
C CYS A 129 25.67 -12.19 5.69
N VAL A 130 26.32 -11.10 5.28
CA VAL A 130 26.54 -9.95 6.17
C VAL A 130 25.18 -9.39 6.64
N ARG A 131 25.03 -9.13 7.94
CA ARG A 131 23.82 -8.51 8.48
C ARG A 131 23.92 -6.99 8.42
N VAL A 132 22.80 -6.33 8.17
CA VAL A 132 22.72 -4.86 8.15
C VAL A 132 23.12 -4.27 9.51
N ASP A 133 22.68 -4.88 10.62
CA ASP A 133 23.07 -4.47 11.97
C ASP A 133 24.59 -4.50 12.20
N ASP A 134 25.29 -5.51 11.65
CA ASP A 134 26.75 -5.59 11.77
C ASP A 134 27.42 -4.43 11.01
N VAL A 135 26.86 -4.00 9.87
CA VAL A 135 27.35 -2.84 9.12
C VAL A 135 27.15 -1.56 9.93
N TYR A 136 25.97 -1.35 10.52
CA TYR A 136 25.72 -0.16 11.36
C TYR A 136 26.56 -0.13 12.63
N ASN A 137 26.76 -1.28 13.28
CA ASN A 137 27.68 -1.40 14.41
C ASN A 137 29.12 -1.03 14.02
N LEU A 138 29.56 -1.43 12.82
CA LEU A 138 30.86 -1.04 12.29
C LEU A 138 30.93 0.48 12.02
N LEU A 139 29.90 1.07 11.42
CA LEU A 139 29.83 2.51 11.13
C LEU A 139 29.79 3.37 12.40
N ALA A 140 29.04 2.96 13.41
CA ALA A 140 29.01 3.65 14.71
C ALA A 140 30.41 3.74 15.35
N ILE A 141 31.23 2.71 15.21
CA ILE A 141 32.60 2.70 15.73
C ILE A 141 33.51 3.72 15.00
N MET A 142 33.26 3.95 13.71
CA MET A 142 34.01 4.92 12.91
C MET A 142 33.77 6.38 13.33
N ASN A 143 32.76 6.67 14.17
CA ASN A 143 32.59 7.99 14.76
C ASN A 143 33.72 8.33 15.77
N THR A 144 34.40 7.32 16.31
CA THR A 144 35.45 7.49 17.33
C THR A 144 36.79 6.89 16.94
N GLU A 145 36.80 5.88 16.07
CA GLU A 145 38.00 5.13 15.67
C GLU A 145 38.36 5.44 14.21
N LYS A 146 39.66 5.38 13.87
CA LYS A 146 40.14 5.63 12.49
C LYS A 146 39.98 4.43 11.55
N ALA A 147 39.91 3.24 12.13
CA ALA A 147 39.84 1.98 11.40
C ALA A 147 39.14 0.92 12.26
N ALA A 148 38.29 0.13 11.63
CA ALA A 148 37.58 -0.96 12.29
C ALA A 148 37.36 -2.13 11.33
N THR A 149 37.20 -3.33 11.87
CA THR A 149 36.88 -4.52 11.08
C THR A 149 35.90 -5.41 11.82
N LEU A 150 34.98 -6.00 11.07
CA LEU A 150 34.20 -7.12 11.58
C LEU A 150 35.13 -8.30 11.91
N ALA A 151 34.87 -8.96 13.03
CA ALA A 151 35.64 -10.10 13.50
C ALA A 151 34.84 -10.99 14.45
N SER A 152 35.26 -12.24 14.62
CA SER A 152 34.68 -13.17 15.61
C SER A 152 35.76 -13.77 16.49
N PRO A 153 35.55 -13.89 17.82
CA PRO A 153 36.53 -14.52 18.69
C PRO A 153 36.65 -16.02 18.38
N ILE A 154 37.86 -16.56 18.44
CA ILE A 154 38.08 -17.99 18.23
C ILE A 154 37.61 -18.77 19.46
N SER A 155 36.64 -19.66 19.28
CA SER A 155 36.15 -20.56 20.33
C SER A 155 36.79 -21.95 20.27
N SER A 156 37.12 -22.46 19.09
CA SER A 156 37.74 -23.79 18.93
C SER A 156 39.19 -23.82 19.42
N THR A 157 39.63 -24.98 19.89
CA THR A 157 41.06 -25.23 20.18
C THR A 157 41.85 -25.19 18.89
N LEU A 158 42.92 -24.40 18.85
CA LEU A 158 43.79 -24.28 17.69
C LEU A 158 45.12 -25.03 17.88
N ARG A 159 45.60 -25.61 16.79
CA ARG A 159 46.88 -26.32 16.67
C ARG A 159 47.57 -25.85 15.39
N ARG A 160 48.89 -25.73 15.40
CA ARG A 160 49.64 -25.69 14.13
C ARG A 160 49.71 -27.10 13.54
N SER A 161 49.92 -27.16 12.23
CA SER A 161 50.18 -28.40 11.52
C SER A 161 51.52 -28.35 10.82
N ASP A 162 52.20 -29.50 10.76
CA ASP A 162 53.35 -29.68 9.87
C ASP A 162 52.90 -29.76 8.39
N ALA A 163 53.86 -29.91 7.47
CA ALA A 163 53.59 -30.07 6.04
C ALA A 163 52.81 -31.36 5.68
N ASN A 164 52.73 -32.34 6.60
CA ASN A 164 52.03 -33.61 6.45
C ASN A 164 50.68 -33.63 7.21
N ASN A 165 50.22 -32.50 7.72
CA ASN A 165 49.00 -32.33 8.53
C ASN A 165 49.02 -33.03 9.89
N HIS A 166 50.19 -33.29 10.47
CA HIS A 166 50.28 -33.71 11.87
C HIS A 166 50.07 -32.55 12.83
N CYS A 167 49.39 -32.83 13.94
CA CYS A 167 49.10 -31.86 14.99
C CYS A 167 50.36 -31.48 15.77
N GLU A 168 50.74 -30.20 15.75
CA GLU A 168 51.90 -29.65 16.46
C GLU A 168 51.48 -28.82 17.69
N GLU A 169 52.18 -27.72 17.94
CA GLU A 169 52.02 -26.85 19.10
C GLU A 169 50.60 -26.24 19.23
N PRO A 170 50.11 -26.10 20.48
CA PRO A 170 48.87 -25.37 20.74
C PRO A 170 49.04 -23.89 20.42
N VAL A 171 48.03 -23.30 19.80
CA VAL A 171 47.91 -21.85 19.66
C VAL A 171 46.88 -21.37 20.68
N SER A 172 47.27 -20.44 21.56
CA SER A 172 46.30 -19.87 22.51
C SER A 172 45.21 -19.11 21.76
N ARG A 173 43.96 -19.34 22.17
CA ARG A 173 42.79 -18.62 21.64
C ARG A 173 42.50 -17.31 22.39
N ASP A 174 43.25 -17.01 23.46
CA ASP A 174 43.10 -15.78 24.23
C ASP A 174 43.44 -14.57 23.35
N ASN A 175 42.52 -13.60 23.29
CA ASN A 175 42.62 -12.42 22.41
C ASN A 175 42.81 -12.74 20.92
N LEU A 176 42.46 -13.95 20.47
CA LEU A 176 42.57 -14.35 19.08
C LEU A 176 41.22 -14.27 18.37
N TRP A 177 41.21 -13.59 17.22
CA TRP A 177 40.01 -13.31 16.45
C TRP A 177 40.18 -13.71 14.99
N SER A 178 39.12 -14.23 14.39
CA SER A 178 39.00 -14.43 12.96
C SER A 178 38.47 -13.15 12.33
N LEU A 179 39.28 -12.50 11.50
CA LEU A 179 38.88 -11.28 10.80
C LEU A 179 37.88 -11.58 9.69
N GLN A 180 36.94 -10.67 9.51
CA GLN A 180 35.88 -10.71 8.53
C GLN A 180 35.77 -9.38 7.80
N THR A 181 34.86 -9.31 6.83
CA THR A 181 34.53 -8.06 6.14
C THR A 181 33.03 -7.81 6.26
N PRO A 182 32.54 -6.54 6.23
CA PRO A 182 33.27 -5.32 5.87
C PRO A 182 34.37 -4.90 6.84
N GLN A 183 35.39 -4.25 6.29
CA GLN A 183 36.42 -3.51 7.02
C GLN A 183 36.24 -2.02 6.68
N ALA A 184 36.32 -1.14 7.67
CA ALA A 184 36.05 0.29 7.54
C ALA A 184 37.29 1.12 7.87
N PHE A 185 37.58 2.10 7.02
CA PHE A 185 38.76 2.97 7.13
C PHE A 185 38.44 4.38 6.62
N HIS A 186 39.14 5.41 7.09
CA HIS A 186 39.15 6.69 6.37
C HIS A 186 39.97 6.58 5.08
N TYR A 187 39.52 7.26 4.02
CA TYR A 187 40.14 7.23 2.70
C TYR A 187 41.63 7.56 2.75
N LYS A 188 42.02 8.64 3.44
CA LYS A 188 43.42 9.08 3.54
C LYS A 188 44.35 8.02 4.13
N ASP A 189 43.82 7.23 5.06
CA ASP A 189 44.59 6.26 5.83
C ASP A 189 44.76 4.97 5.03
N ILE A 190 43.69 4.49 4.40
CA ILE A 190 43.74 3.27 3.59
C ILE A 190 44.52 3.47 2.28
N ILE A 191 44.37 4.63 1.59
CA ILE A 191 45.14 4.87 0.36
C ILE A 191 46.64 4.99 0.64
N LEU A 192 47.02 5.60 1.75
CA LEU A 192 48.42 5.70 2.17
C LEU A 192 48.97 4.32 2.52
N ALA A 193 48.20 3.50 3.24
CA ALA A 193 48.59 2.15 3.59
C ALA A 193 48.84 1.27 2.36
N HIS A 194 48.00 1.38 1.33
CA HIS A 194 48.22 0.70 0.04
C HIS A 194 49.43 1.24 -0.72
N LYS A 195 49.66 2.57 -0.73
CA LYS A 195 50.86 3.17 -1.35
C LYS A 195 52.16 2.71 -0.69
N ASN A 196 52.15 2.49 0.62
CA ASN A 196 53.29 2.03 1.40
C ASN A 196 53.44 0.49 1.43
N ALA A 197 52.53 -0.25 0.78
CA ALA A 197 52.52 -1.70 0.80
C ALA A 197 53.78 -2.25 0.14
N LYS A 198 54.46 -3.18 0.83
CA LYS A 198 55.66 -3.84 0.29
C LYS A 198 55.28 -4.81 -0.83
N THR A 199 56.06 -4.81 -1.91
CA THR A 199 55.79 -5.65 -3.09
C THR A 199 56.06 -7.12 -2.87
N ASP A 200 57.01 -7.47 -1.99
CA ASP A 200 57.48 -8.82 -1.68
C ASP A 200 56.69 -9.50 -0.54
N LYS A 201 55.76 -8.78 0.10
CA LYS A 201 54.94 -9.29 1.19
C LYS A 201 53.51 -9.57 0.73
N ASN A 202 52.99 -10.74 1.10
CA ASN A 202 51.61 -11.11 0.88
C ASN A 202 50.74 -10.60 2.05
N TYR A 203 49.83 -9.68 1.75
CA TYR A 203 48.88 -9.13 2.71
C TYR A 203 47.55 -9.86 2.58
N THR A 204 47.06 -10.44 3.67
CA THR A 204 45.84 -11.26 3.64
C THR A 204 44.55 -10.43 3.72
N ASP A 205 44.62 -9.25 4.32
CA ASP A 205 43.51 -8.32 4.48
C ASP A 205 44.00 -6.86 4.67
N ASP A 206 43.10 -5.88 4.61
CA ASP A 206 43.43 -4.45 4.62
C ASP A 206 43.72 -3.91 6.01
N SER A 207 43.22 -4.56 7.07
CA SER A 207 43.54 -4.17 8.44
C SER A 207 45.02 -4.35 8.75
N GLN A 208 45.66 -5.36 8.14
CA GLN A 208 47.10 -5.55 8.24
C GLN A 208 47.86 -4.37 7.61
N LEU A 209 47.46 -3.92 6.42
CA LEU A 209 48.09 -2.78 5.76
C LEU A 209 48.00 -1.51 6.62
N VAL A 210 46.82 -1.23 7.16
CA VAL A 210 46.56 -0.03 7.97
C VAL A 210 47.28 -0.09 9.32
N SER A 211 47.28 -1.24 9.99
CA SER A 211 47.99 -1.41 11.26
C SER A 211 49.51 -1.30 11.14
N GLU A 212 50.10 -1.79 10.05
CA GLU A 212 51.54 -1.63 9.76
C GLU A 212 51.93 -0.16 9.48
N ASN A 213 50.96 0.70 9.18
CA ASN A 213 51.12 2.15 9.07
C ASN A 213 50.83 2.88 10.40
N GLY A 214 50.78 2.16 11.52
CA GLY A 214 50.65 2.74 12.86
C GLY A 214 49.24 3.13 13.26
N ILE A 215 48.21 2.71 12.51
CA ILE A 215 46.82 3.01 12.81
C ILE A 215 46.17 1.78 13.47
N PRO A 216 45.78 1.85 14.75
CA PRO A 216 45.08 0.75 15.40
C PRO A 216 43.76 0.44 14.70
N VAL A 217 43.46 -0.85 14.53
CA VAL A 217 42.19 -1.31 13.94
C VAL A 217 41.32 -1.91 15.02
N LYS A 218 40.15 -1.33 15.25
CA LYS A 218 39.17 -1.81 16.23
C LYS A 218 38.50 -3.09 15.75
N LEU A 219 38.41 -4.10 16.62
CA LEU A 219 37.65 -5.32 16.35
C LEU A 219 36.19 -5.14 16.76
N VAL A 220 35.27 -5.32 15.82
CA VAL A 220 33.82 -5.26 16.04
C VAL A 220 33.26 -6.66 15.89
N LYS A 221 32.50 -7.12 16.89
CA LYS A 221 31.96 -8.48 16.89
C LYS A 221 30.94 -8.64 15.76
N ALA A 222 31.15 -9.62 14.89
CA ALA A 222 30.26 -9.96 13.78
C ALA A 222 29.32 -11.12 14.13
N SER A 223 28.19 -11.19 13.43
CA SER A 223 27.32 -12.36 13.41
C SER A 223 28.07 -13.62 12.97
N PRO A 224 27.82 -14.79 13.59
CA PRO A 224 28.37 -16.06 13.12
C PRO A 224 27.88 -16.42 11.70
N GLU A 225 26.81 -15.78 11.23
CA GLU A 225 26.23 -16.01 9.91
C GLU A 225 27.02 -15.36 8.78
N ASN A 226 27.90 -14.38 9.07
CA ASN A 226 28.73 -13.68 8.09
C ASN A 226 29.89 -14.55 7.57
N ILE A 227 29.56 -15.75 7.09
CA ILE A 227 30.51 -16.72 6.58
C ILE A 227 31.08 -16.27 5.23
N LYS A 228 32.34 -16.64 4.99
CA LYS A 228 32.96 -16.51 3.67
C LYS A 228 32.83 -17.81 2.92
N ILE A 229 32.08 -17.80 1.82
CA ILE A 229 31.94 -18.95 0.94
C ILE A 229 33.32 -19.27 0.36
N THR A 230 33.88 -20.40 0.76
CA THR A 230 35.23 -20.86 0.42
C THR A 230 35.19 -22.22 -0.23
N TYR A 231 34.32 -23.11 0.24
CA TYR A 231 34.09 -24.45 -0.26
C TYR A 231 32.64 -24.64 -0.74
N PRO A 232 32.34 -25.65 -1.57
CA PRO A 232 30.99 -25.91 -2.04
C PRO A 232 29.96 -26.14 -0.93
N GLU A 233 30.36 -26.74 0.20
CA GLU A 233 29.45 -27.01 1.33
C GLU A 233 28.94 -25.73 1.99
N ASP A 234 29.72 -24.64 1.89
CA ASP A 234 29.35 -23.32 2.43
C ASP A 234 28.12 -22.74 1.72
N LEU A 235 27.83 -23.15 0.47
CA LEU A 235 26.65 -22.69 -0.27
C LEU A 235 25.35 -23.05 0.44
N GLU A 236 25.28 -24.28 0.96
CA GLU A 236 24.09 -24.80 1.62
C GLU A 236 23.89 -24.15 2.99
N LEU A 237 24.99 -23.85 3.69
CA LEU A 237 24.93 -23.09 4.93
C LEU A 237 24.51 -21.63 4.69
N ALA A 238 25.10 -20.97 3.68
CA ALA A 238 24.71 -19.63 3.27
C ALA A 238 23.24 -19.58 2.85
N ARG A 239 22.74 -20.59 2.13
CA ARG A 239 21.32 -20.72 1.78
C ARG A 239 20.42 -20.71 3.02
N LYS A 240 20.80 -21.44 4.08
CA LYS A 240 20.04 -21.46 5.34
C LYS A 240 20.01 -20.09 6.02
N TYR A 241 21.15 -19.41 6.12
CA TYR A 241 21.21 -18.08 6.72
C TYR A 241 20.43 -17.03 5.91
N LEU A 242 20.51 -17.06 4.58
CA LEU A 242 19.72 -16.16 3.73
C LEU A 242 18.22 -16.46 3.77
N MET A 243 17.82 -17.70 4.10
CA MET A 243 16.41 -18.06 4.28
C MET A 243 15.87 -17.70 5.66
N SER A 244 16.69 -17.73 6.72
CA SER A 244 16.24 -17.37 8.06
C SER A 244 15.93 -15.88 8.20
N GLU A 245 16.42 -15.03 7.29
CA GLU A 245 16.06 -13.60 7.21
C GLU A 245 14.67 -13.37 6.57
N MET A 246 13.92 -14.42 6.19
CA MET A 246 12.63 -14.30 5.49
C MET A 246 11.49 -14.93 6.30
N GLU A 247 10.50 -14.12 6.65
CA GLU A 247 9.23 -14.56 7.22
C GLU A 247 8.27 -14.99 6.10
N THR A 248 7.51 -16.06 6.32
CA THR A 248 6.38 -16.42 5.45
C THR A 248 5.09 -15.94 6.07
N ARG A 249 4.32 -15.13 5.34
CA ARG A 249 3.00 -14.66 5.76
C ARG A 249 1.92 -15.17 4.82
N CYS A 250 0.71 -15.31 5.35
CA CYS A 250 -0.46 -15.67 4.58
C CYS A 250 -1.50 -14.57 4.68
N GLY A 251 -2.23 -14.33 3.60
CA GLY A 251 -3.37 -13.44 3.59
C GLY A 251 -4.55 -14.10 2.90
N GLN A 252 -5.75 -13.68 3.30
CA GLN A 252 -7.00 -14.11 2.70
C GLN A 252 -7.80 -12.89 2.26
N GLY A 253 -8.56 -13.04 1.19
CA GLY A 253 -9.52 -12.05 0.74
C GLY A 253 -10.81 -12.74 0.33
N TYR A 254 -11.92 -12.03 0.51
CA TYR A 254 -13.25 -12.51 0.19
C TYR A 254 -14.07 -11.33 -0.33
N ASP A 255 -14.64 -11.46 -1.52
CA ASP A 255 -15.46 -10.41 -2.14
C ASP A 255 -16.72 -11.01 -2.77
N VAL A 256 -17.77 -10.18 -2.91
CA VAL A 256 -19.08 -10.59 -3.43
C VAL A 256 -19.68 -9.50 -4.31
N HIS A 257 -20.04 -9.86 -5.54
CA HIS A 257 -20.79 -8.99 -6.45
C HIS A 257 -22.12 -9.63 -6.86
N ALA A 258 -23.17 -8.81 -6.89
CA ALA A 258 -24.49 -9.23 -7.34
C ALA A 258 -24.54 -9.29 -8.88
N PHE A 259 -25.38 -10.16 -9.44
CA PHE A 259 -25.70 -10.07 -10.87
C PHE A 259 -26.56 -8.83 -11.15
N ASP A 260 -26.29 -8.19 -12.27
CA ASP A 260 -27.14 -7.15 -12.81
C ASP A 260 -28.22 -7.79 -13.69
N LEU A 261 -29.45 -7.85 -13.17
CA LEU A 261 -30.60 -8.44 -13.86
C LEU A 261 -31.13 -7.55 -14.99
N GLU A 262 -30.69 -6.30 -15.05
CA GLU A 262 -31.18 -5.30 -16.00
C GLU A 262 -30.19 -5.06 -17.15
N SER A 263 -28.91 -5.46 -16.99
CA SER A 263 -27.89 -5.31 -18.02
C SER A 263 -27.28 -6.63 -18.49
N ASN A 264 -27.31 -6.81 -19.81
CA ASN A 264 -26.68 -7.94 -20.48
C ASN A 264 -25.25 -7.58 -20.87
N GLY A 265 -24.34 -8.55 -20.78
CA GLY A 265 -22.97 -8.38 -21.23
C GLY A 265 -22.03 -9.41 -20.63
N PRO A 266 -20.76 -9.41 -21.06
CA PRO A 266 -19.76 -10.28 -20.46
C PRO A 266 -19.57 -9.92 -18.99
N ILE A 267 -19.31 -10.93 -18.17
CA ILE A 267 -18.78 -10.71 -16.82
C ILE A 267 -17.27 -10.74 -16.86
N ARG A 268 -16.63 -9.89 -16.07
CA ARG A 268 -15.19 -9.88 -15.91
C ARG A 268 -14.81 -10.63 -14.65
N LEU A 269 -13.96 -11.64 -14.79
CA LEU A 269 -13.48 -12.48 -13.68
C LEU A 269 -12.00 -12.80 -13.87
N CYS A 270 -11.18 -12.50 -12.87
CA CYS A 270 -9.73 -12.69 -12.90
C CYS A 270 -9.05 -12.05 -14.12
N GLY A 271 -9.52 -10.87 -14.54
CA GLY A 271 -9.00 -10.04 -15.62
C GLY A 271 -9.39 -10.51 -17.02
N ILE A 272 -10.35 -11.44 -17.15
CA ILE A 272 -10.85 -11.91 -18.44
C ILE A 272 -12.37 -11.76 -18.56
N ASP A 273 -12.83 -11.50 -19.77
CA ASP A 273 -14.25 -11.43 -20.09
C ASP A 273 -14.80 -12.82 -20.40
N ILE A 274 -15.94 -13.16 -19.78
CA ILE A 274 -16.68 -14.39 -20.03
C ILE A 274 -18.08 -14.01 -20.50
N GLU A 275 -18.46 -14.51 -21.67
CA GLU A 275 -19.83 -14.35 -22.18
C GLU A 275 -20.83 -14.90 -21.18
N HIS A 276 -21.78 -14.05 -20.81
CA HIS A 276 -22.83 -14.37 -19.86
C HIS A 276 -24.08 -13.55 -20.19
N THR A 277 -25.22 -13.98 -19.65
CA THR A 277 -26.50 -13.30 -19.87
C THR A 277 -26.66 -12.05 -19.01
N HIS A 278 -25.85 -11.87 -17.97
CA HIS A 278 -25.94 -10.78 -17.00
C HIS A 278 -24.55 -10.26 -16.67
N LYS A 279 -24.40 -8.95 -16.45
CA LYS A 279 -23.18 -8.36 -15.89
C LYS A 279 -23.13 -8.53 -14.36
N LEU A 280 -22.03 -8.10 -13.74
CA LEU A 280 -21.93 -7.95 -12.29
C LEU A 280 -22.11 -6.48 -11.90
N LYS A 281 -22.85 -6.24 -10.81
CA LYS A 281 -22.95 -4.92 -10.17
C LYS A 281 -21.71 -4.69 -9.31
N GLY A 282 -21.06 -3.55 -9.46
CA GLY A 282 -19.93 -3.16 -8.64
C GLY A 282 -19.28 -1.86 -9.12
N HIS A 283 -18.31 -1.37 -8.35
CA HIS A 283 -17.43 -0.29 -8.77
C HIS A 283 -16.36 -0.83 -9.74
N SER A 284 -15.78 0.05 -10.55
CA SER A 284 -14.80 -0.29 -11.62
C SER A 284 -15.38 -1.25 -12.68
N ASP A 285 -14.74 -2.39 -12.96
CA ASP A 285 -15.21 -3.44 -13.87
C ASP A 285 -15.88 -4.63 -13.15
N ALA A 286 -16.09 -4.51 -11.83
CA ALA A 286 -16.72 -5.50 -10.96
C ALA A 286 -16.06 -6.89 -10.99
N ASP A 287 -14.74 -6.96 -11.10
CA ASP A 287 -14.00 -8.23 -11.06
C ASP A 287 -13.78 -8.74 -9.63
N VAL A 288 -14.77 -9.49 -9.14
CA VAL A 288 -14.76 -10.09 -7.79
C VAL A 288 -13.53 -10.96 -7.53
N GLY A 289 -12.95 -11.59 -8.57
CA GLY A 289 -11.78 -12.46 -8.44
C GLY A 289 -10.49 -11.68 -8.18
N LEU A 290 -10.29 -10.59 -8.92
CA LEU A 290 -9.13 -9.70 -8.72
C LEU A 290 -9.24 -8.90 -7.43
N HIS A 291 -10.44 -8.46 -7.05
CA HIS A 291 -10.67 -7.78 -5.77
C HIS A 291 -10.30 -8.67 -4.57
N ALA A 292 -10.85 -9.89 -4.51
CA ALA A 292 -10.51 -10.83 -3.44
C ALA A 292 -9.00 -11.14 -3.39
N LEU A 293 -8.34 -11.26 -4.54
CA LEU A 293 -6.89 -11.47 -4.60
C LEU A 293 -6.10 -10.25 -4.10
N THR A 294 -6.57 -9.05 -4.43
CA THR A 294 -5.98 -7.78 -3.96
C THR A 294 -6.04 -7.68 -2.44
N ASP A 295 -7.21 -7.95 -1.85
CA ASP A 295 -7.39 -8.01 -0.39
C ASP A 295 -6.51 -9.05 0.27
N ALA A 296 -6.36 -10.23 -0.34
CA ALA A 296 -5.47 -11.26 0.19
C ALA A 296 -4.01 -10.78 0.28
N ILE A 297 -3.53 -10.01 -0.71
CA ILE A 297 -2.18 -9.45 -0.69
C ILE A 297 -2.04 -8.36 0.38
N TYR A 298 -2.99 -7.42 0.47
CA TYR A 298 -2.96 -6.39 1.52
C TYR A 298 -3.06 -7.02 2.91
N GLY A 299 -3.89 -8.04 3.09
CA GLY A 299 -4.00 -8.82 4.32
C GLY A 299 -2.68 -9.48 4.72
N ALA A 300 -1.97 -10.11 3.76
CA ALA A 300 -0.65 -10.71 4.03
C ALA A 300 0.41 -9.68 4.46
N LEU A 301 0.25 -8.42 4.03
CA LEU A 301 1.11 -7.29 4.38
C LEU A 301 0.67 -6.53 5.64
N CYS A 302 -0.44 -6.94 6.27
CA CYS A 302 -1.09 -6.17 7.34
C CYS A 302 -1.44 -4.73 6.93
N ALA A 303 -1.75 -4.51 5.65
CA ALA A 303 -1.97 -3.19 5.05
C ALA A 303 -3.46 -2.84 4.86
N GLY A 304 -4.35 -3.52 5.57
CA GLY A 304 -5.80 -3.33 5.44
C GLY A 304 -6.41 -4.03 4.22
N ASP A 305 -7.38 -3.38 3.58
CA ASP A 305 -8.15 -3.88 2.44
C ASP A 305 -8.17 -2.87 1.27
N ILE A 306 -8.69 -3.30 0.12
CA ILE A 306 -8.80 -2.51 -1.10
C ILE A 306 -9.54 -1.18 -0.88
N GLY A 307 -10.53 -1.12 0.01
CA GLY A 307 -11.31 0.09 0.27
C GLY A 307 -10.53 1.18 1.00
N ILE A 308 -9.50 0.83 1.78
CA ILE A 308 -8.58 1.79 2.39
C ILE A 308 -7.69 2.44 1.32
N HIS A 309 -7.21 1.66 0.35
CA HIS A 309 -6.32 2.14 -0.71
C HIS A 309 -7.09 2.83 -1.85
N PHE A 310 -8.32 2.39 -2.11
CA PHE A 310 -9.19 2.83 -3.19
C PHE A 310 -10.62 3.04 -2.68
N PRO A 311 -10.91 4.17 -2.00
CA PRO A 311 -12.22 4.42 -1.42
C PRO A 311 -13.33 4.46 -2.49
N PRO A 312 -14.47 3.78 -2.29
CA PRO A 312 -15.55 3.73 -3.27
C PRO A 312 -16.26 5.08 -3.49
N SER A 313 -16.04 6.06 -2.61
CA SER A 313 -16.51 7.44 -2.77
C SER A 313 -15.72 8.25 -3.81
N ASP A 314 -14.58 7.74 -4.27
CA ASP A 314 -13.78 8.38 -5.31
C ASP A 314 -14.22 7.90 -6.70
N ASN A 315 -14.97 8.75 -7.40
CA ASN A 315 -15.49 8.46 -8.74
C ASN A 315 -14.39 8.29 -9.81
N SER A 316 -13.14 8.64 -9.54
CA SER A 316 -12.04 8.48 -10.50
C SER A 316 -11.77 7.01 -10.85
N PHE A 317 -12.19 6.06 -10.01
CA PHE A 317 -12.03 4.61 -10.23
C PHE A 317 -13.21 3.92 -10.94
N LYS A 318 -14.27 4.68 -11.31
CA LYS A 318 -15.43 4.13 -12.02
C LYS A 318 -15.02 3.68 -13.43
N ASN A 319 -15.39 2.45 -13.82
CA ASN A 319 -15.05 1.82 -15.10
C ASN A 319 -13.56 1.56 -15.38
N MET A 320 -12.68 1.55 -14.39
CA MET A 320 -11.28 1.14 -14.59
C MET A 320 -11.11 -0.39 -14.56
N ASP A 321 -10.05 -0.89 -15.21
CA ASP A 321 -9.69 -2.32 -15.17
C ASP A 321 -9.17 -2.67 -13.76
N SER A 322 -9.78 -3.64 -13.09
CA SER A 322 -9.41 -4.06 -11.73
C SER A 322 -7.96 -4.56 -11.60
N ALA A 323 -7.29 -4.84 -12.72
CA ALA A 323 -5.86 -5.13 -12.73
C ALA A 323 -5.03 -4.03 -12.06
N ILE A 324 -5.47 -2.76 -12.09
CA ILE A 324 -4.73 -1.66 -11.45
C ILE A 324 -4.64 -1.83 -9.92
N PHE A 325 -5.68 -2.36 -9.29
CA PHE A 325 -5.70 -2.55 -7.84
C PHE A 325 -4.74 -3.66 -7.43
N LEU A 326 -4.75 -4.76 -8.19
CA LEU A 326 -3.83 -5.86 -8.00
C LEU A 326 -2.37 -5.45 -8.26
N GLN A 327 -2.13 -4.62 -9.29
CA GLN A 327 -0.81 -4.05 -9.58
C GLN A 327 -0.32 -3.21 -8.40
N ALA A 328 -1.15 -2.32 -7.87
CA ALA A 328 -0.80 -1.49 -6.72
C ALA A 328 -0.47 -2.32 -5.46
N ALA A 329 -1.25 -3.37 -5.18
CA ALA A 329 -0.95 -4.30 -4.08
C ALA A 329 0.38 -5.03 -4.29
N MET A 330 0.68 -5.46 -5.52
CA MET A 330 1.95 -6.08 -5.89
C MET A 330 3.14 -5.10 -5.84
N GLU A 331 2.93 -3.83 -6.18
CA GLU A 331 3.94 -2.77 -6.02
C GLU A 331 4.26 -2.53 -4.55
N LEU A 332 3.23 -2.43 -3.69
CA LEU A 332 3.43 -2.32 -2.24
C LEU A 332 4.20 -3.54 -1.71
N LEU A 333 3.80 -4.74 -2.12
CA LEU A 333 4.50 -5.99 -1.78
C LEU A 333 5.99 -5.91 -2.17
N ARG A 334 6.30 -5.49 -3.40
CA ARG A 334 7.68 -5.34 -3.87
C ARG A 334 8.44 -4.24 -3.12
N SER A 335 7.79 -3.14 -2.76
CA SER A 335 8.39 -2.04 -2.01
C SER A 335 8.88 -2.46 -0.61
N LYS A 336 8.23 -3.48 -0.03
CA LYS A 336 8.62 -4.09 1.25
C LYS A 336 9.67 -5.19 1.10
N GLY A 337 10.25 -5.36 -0.09
CA GLY A 337 11.19 -6.44 -0.39
C GLY A 337 10.54 -7.83 -0.41
N ALA A 338 9.21 -7.91 -0.33
CA ALA A 338 8.49 -9.16 -0.29
C ALA A 338 8.34 -9.77 -1.69
N LYS A 339 7.99 -11.06 -1.73
CA LYS A 339 7.73 -11.82 -2.96
C LYS A 339 6.51 -12.71 -2.77
N LEU A 340 5.68 -12.79 -3.81
CA LEU A 340 4.56 -13.74 -3.85
C LEU A 340 5.09 -15.17 -3.99
N ILE A 341 4.78 -16.04 -3.02
CA ILE A 341 5.10 -17.47 -3.07
C ILE A 341 4.09 -18.17 -3.96
N ASN A 342 2.80 -18.04 -3.64
CA ASN A 342 1.69 -18.56 -4.44
C ASN A 342 0.40 -17.80 -4.16
N ALA A 343 -0.55 -17.89 -5.10
CA ALA A 343 -1.92 -17.41 -4.96
C ALA A 343 -2.90 -18.47 -5.45
N ASP A 344 -3.99 -18.64 -4.72
CA ASP A 344 -5.05 -19.59 -5.02
C ASP A 344 -6.42 -18.89 -4.92
N VAL A 345 -7.12 -18.76 -6.04
CA VAL A 345 -8.41 -18.08 -6.16
C VAL A 345 -9.52 -19.11 -6.38
N THR A 346 -10.57 -19.03 -5.58
CA THR A 346 -11.77 -19.85 -5.65
C THR A 346 -12.96 -19.00 -6.02
N LEU A 347 -13.54 -19.22 -7.20
CA LEU A 347 -14.79 -18.60 -7.60
C LEU A 347 -15.96 -19.48 -7.17
N ILE A 348 -16.91 -18.91 -6.44
CA ILE A 348 -18.07 -19.61 -5.87
C ILE A 348 -19.32 -19.13 -6.60
N CYS A 349 -19.78 -19.91 -7.57
CA CYS A 349 -20.93 -19.57 -8.42
C CYS A 349 -21.54 -20.80 -9.10
N GLU A 350 -22.84 -20.73 -9.41
CA GLU A 350 -23.51 -21.73 -10.26
C GLU A 350 -23.24 -21.52 -11.75
N ALA A 351 -23.04 -20.26 -12.15
CA ALA A 351 -22.73 -19.85 -13.50
C ALA A 351 -21.88 -18.56 -13.47
N PRO A 352 -21.01 -18.35 -14.46
CA PRO A 352 -20.69 -19.24 -15.57
C PRO A 352 -19.78 -20.42 -15.16
N LYS A 353 -19.62 -21.40 -16.05
CA LYS A 353 -18.67 -22.49 -15.83
C LYS A 353 -17.24 -21.97 -15.93
N ILE A 354 -16.50 -22.00 -14.83
CA ILE A 354 -15.13 -21.47 -14.78
C ILE A 354 -14.08 -22.40 -15.38
N GLY A 355 -14.28 -23.73 -15.31
CA GLY A 355 -13.30 -24.74 -15.76
C GLY A 355 -12.69 -24.48 -17.16
N PRO A 356 -13.49 -24.16 -18.19
CA PRO A 356 -12.98 -23.81 -19.53
C PRO A 356 -12.10 -22.54 -19.59
N HIS A 357 -12.22 -21.66 -18.62
CA HIS A 357 -11.57 -20.34 -18.59
C HIS A 357 -10.41 -20.26 -17.57
N ALA A 358 -10.34 -21.20 -16.61
CA ALA A 358 -9.39 -21.18 -15.51
C ALA A 358 -7.92 -21.02 -15.96
N GLN A 359 -7.51 -21.66 -17.05
CA GLN A 359 -6.14 -21.53 -17.55
C GLN A 359 -5.83 -20.11 -18.07
N LYS A 360 -6.80 -19.44 -18.71
CA LYS A 360 -6.65 -18.04 -19.16
C LYS A 360 -6.61 -17.09 -17.97
N MET A 361 -7.45 -17.31 -16.96
CA MET A 361 -7.45 -16.55 -15.70
C MET A 361 -6.09 -16.65 -14.99
N ARG A 362 -5.54 -17.87 -14.87
CA ARG A 362 -4.21 -18.09 -14.29
C ARG A 362 -3.12 -17.34 -15.04
N ALA A 363 -3.15 -17.38 -16.36
CA ALA A 363 -2.18 -16.68 -17.19
C ALA A 363 -2.29 -15.15 -17.03
N ARG A 364 -3.51 -14.61 -16.99
CA ARG A 364 -3.76 -13.18 -16.80
C ARG A 364 -3.32 -12.69 -15.43
N ILE A 365 -3.66 -13.40 -14.34
CA ILE A 365 -3.17 -13.06 -13.00
C ILE A 365 -1.65 -13.14 -12.93
N ALA A 366 -1.03 -14.17 -13.53
CA ALA A 366 0.41 -14.32 -13.55
C ALA A 366 1.11 -13.16 -14.28
N GLU A 367 0.52 -12.68 -15.38
CA GLU A 367 0.95 -11.50 -16.11
C GLU A 367 0.85 -10.24 -15.23
N ILE A 368 -0.32 -9.97 -14.63
CA ILE A 368 -0.55 -8.80 -13.77
C ILE A 368 0.43 -8.78 -12.58
N CYS A 369 0.64 -9.94 -11.94
CA CYS A 369 1.55 -10.07 -10.81
C CYS A 369 3.03 -10.15 -11.21
N GLU A 370 3.35 -10.28 -12.50
CA GLU A 370 4.70 -10.52 -13.03
C GLU A 370 5.38 -11.74 -12.38
N VAL A 371 4.68 -12.86 -12.32
CA VAL A 371 5.17 -14.12 -11.73
C VAL A 371 5.00 -15.30 -12.68
N SER A 372 5.72 -16.39 -12.41
CA SER A 372 5.49 -17.66 -13.11
C SER A 372 4.06 -18.14 -12.87
N ILE A 373 3.38 -18.58 -13.93
CA ILE A 373 2.03 -19.19 -13.86
C ILE A 373 1.98 -20.40 -12.91
N SER A 374 3.11 -21.06 -12.64
CA SER A 374 3.21 -22.14 -11.67
C SER A 374 2.90 -21.72 -10.22
N ARG A 375 2.85 -20.41 -9.94
CA ARG A 375 2.50 -19.84 -8.63
C ARG A 375 1.03 -19.49 -8.49
N ILE A 376 0.26 -19.54 -9.59
CA ILE A 376 -1.13 -19.11 -9.62
C ILE A 376 -2.03 -20.33 -9.85
N ASN A 377 -3.05 -20.47 -9.01
CA ASN A 377 -4.14 -21.41 -9.19
C ASN A 377 -5.48 -20.68 -9.21
N VAL A 378 -6.38 -21.11 -10.10
CA VAL A 378 -7.77 -20.64 -10.15
C VAL A 378 -8.66 -21.86 -10.21
N LYS A 379 -9.58 -21.97 -9.26
CA LYS A 379 -10.56 -23.05 -9.16
C LYS A 379 -11.95 -22.47 -8.94
N ALA A 380 -12.95 -23.32 -9.09
CA ALA A 380 -14.33 -22.93 -8.83
C ALA A 380 -15.10 -24.06 -8.17
N THR A 381 -16.14 -23.67 -7.44
CA THR A 381 -17.13 -24.57 -6.86
C THR A 381 -18.51 -23.97 -7.01
N THR A 382 -19.52 -24.84 -7.12
CA THR A 382 -20.92 -24.41 -6.98
C THR A 382 -21.31 -24.38 -5.51
N SER A 383 -22.50 -23.87 -5.21
CA SER A 383 -23.10 -23.97 -3.88
C SER A 383 -24.27 -24.95 -3.88
N GLU A 384 -24.31 -25.86 -4.86
CA GLU A 384 -25.33 -26.90 -5.03
C GLU A 384 -26.75 -26.32 -4.98
N LYS A 385 -26.96 -25.16 -5.63
CA LYS A 385 -28.21 -24.38 -5.65
C LYS A 385 -28.67 -23.85 -4.28
N LEU A 386 -27.80 -23.84 -3.28
CA LEU A 386 -28.04 -23.28 -1.95
C LEU A 386 -27.42 -21.89 -1.80
N GLY A 387 -28.05 -21.03 -1.00
CA GLY A 387 -27.56 -19.66 -0.76
C GLY A 387 -27.69 -18.73 -1.97
N PHE A 388 -27.14 -17.52 -1.85
CA PHE A 388 -27.28 -16.49 -2.89
C PHE A 388 -26.52 -16.85 -4.17
N THR A 389 -25.33 -17.44 -4.04
CA THR A 389 -24.54 -18.00 -5.16
C THR A 389 -25.30 -19.13 -5.86
N GLY A 390 -25.96 -20.00 -5.08
CA GLY A 390 -26.81 -21.09 -5.56
C GLY A 390 -28.09 -20.63 -6.27
N ARG A 391 -28.71 -19.55 -5.78
CA ARG A 391 -29.88 -18.91 -6.41
C ARG A 391 -29.52 -17.99 -7.57
N LYS A 392 -28.24 -17.88 -7.92
CA LYS A 392 -27.72 -16.99 -8.99
C LYS A 392 -28.05 -15.52 -8.72
N GLU A 393 -28.01 -15.10 -7.47
CA GLU A 393 -28.15 -13.70 -7.08
C GLU A 393 -26.82 -12.95 -7.24
N GLY A 394 -25.69 -13.66 -7.20
CA GLY A 394 -24.35 -13.09 -7.39
C GLY A 394 -23.25 -14.15 -7.45
N ILE A 395 -22.02 -13.67 -7.52
CA ILE A 395 -20.79 -14.46 -7.48
C ILE A 395 -19.99 -14.02 -6.26
N ALA A 396 -19.44 -15.00 -5.53
CA ALA A 396 -18.43 -14.74 -4.50
C ALA A 396 -17.07 -15.24 -4.97
N ALA A 397 -16.00 -14.60 -4.50
CA ALA A 397 -14.65 -15.08 -4.67
C ALA A 397 -13.93 -15.14 -3.33
N GLN A 398 -13.08 -16.15 -3.18
CA GLN A 398 -12.15 -16.26 -2.07
C GLN A 398 -10.73 -16.43 -2.61
N ALA A 399 -9.79 -15.64 -2.13
CA ALA A 399 -8.38 -15.78 -2.48
C ALA A 399 -7.55 -16.05 -1.22
N VAL A 400 -6.53 -16.90 -1.36
CA VAL A 400 -5.50 -17.10 -0.36
C VAL A 400 -4.14 -16.92 -1.02
N VAL A 401 -3.27 -16.15 -0.37
CA VAL A 401 -1.90 -15.94 -0.82
C VAL A 401 -0.92 -16.29 0.28
N SER A 402 0.26 -16.73 -0.14
CA SER A 402 1.43 -16.78 0.74
C SER A 402 2.52 -15.90 0.15
N ILE A 403 3.18 -15.13 1.00
CA ILE A 403 4.28 -14.23 0.63
C ILE A 403 5.52 -14.54 1.49
N SER A 404 6.69 -14.32 0.93
CA SER A 404 7.94 -14.27 1.69
C SER A 404 8.33 -12.80 1.85
N ILE A 405 8.57 -12.34 3.06
CA ILE A 405 8.95 -10.96 3.37
C ILE A 405 10.20 -10.95 4.27
N PRO A 406 11.14 -10.01 4.12
CA PRO A 406 12.25 -9.91 5.06
C PRO A 406 11.76 -9.70 6.49
N GLU A 407 12.40 -10.38 7.45
CA GLU A 407 12.10 -10.20 8.88
C GLU A 407 12.32 -8.72 9.28
N GLY A 408 11.39 -8.15 10.07
CA GLY A 408 11.42 -6.74 10.47
C GLY A 408 10.93 -5.73 9.43
N ALA A 409 10.62 -6.11 8.19
CA ALA A 409 10.19 -5.17 7.13
C ALA A 409 8.86 -4.44 7.40
N LEU A 410 8.08 -4.91 8.38
CA LEU A 410 6.80 -4.35 8.81
C LEU A 410 6.82 -3.84 10.25
N GLU A 411 7.99 -3.84 10.92
CA GLU A 411 8.16 -3.12 12.18
C GLU A 411 8.22 -1.63 11.85
N GLU A 412 7.16 -0.89 12.17
CA GLU A 412 7.12 0.55 11.95
C GLU A 412 8.24 1.24 12.73
N GLN A 413 9.06 2.00 12.00
CA GLN A 413 9.82 3.12 12.53
C GLN A 413 8.82 4.07 13.20
N THR A 414 8.70 3.95 14.51
CA THR A 414 7.95 4.91 15.32
C THR A 414 8.79 6.17 15.46
N GLU A 415 8.30 7.23 14.82
CA GLU A 415 8.59 8.67 14.98
C GLU A 415 9.61 9.37 14.04
N ASP A 416 9.12 10.50 13.53
CA ASP A 416 9.76 11.70 12.95
C ASP A 416 10.22 11.74 11.48
N THR A 417 9.22 12.09 10.65
CA THR A 417 9.21 13.12 9.58
C THR A 417 10.30 13.23 8.51
N GLU A 418 9.79 13.32 7.28
CA GLU A 418 10.27 14.17 6.17
C GLU A 418 11.51 13.71 5.36
N ILE A 419 11.28 13.63 4.04
CA ILE A 419 12.24 13.60 2.91
C ILE A 419 12.80 12.21 2.51
N ASN A 420 12.07 11.48 1.65
CA ASN A 420 12.43 11.22 0.23
C ASN A 420 11.60 10.09 -0.38
N SER A 421 10.65 10.40 -1.26
CA SER A 421 10.39 9.56 -2.46
C SER A 421 9.66 10.38 -3.52
N GLY A 422 10.36 10.65 -4.63
CA GLY A 422 9.90 11.50 -5.75
C GLY A 422 8.70 10.98 -6.54
N GLN A 423 8.01 9.93 -6.08
CA GLN A 423 6.75 9.43 -6.65
C GLN A 423 5.58 9.57 -5.67
N ALA A 424 5.79 9.34 -4.38
CA ALA A 424 4.81 9.69 -3.35
C ALA A 424 4.61 11.21 -3.25
N SER A 425 5.65 12.02 -3.54
CA SER A 425 5.55 13.48 -3.56
C SER A 425 4.52 14.00 -4.57
N LYS A 426 4.34 13.34 -5.72
CA LYS A 426 3.35 13.76 -6.73
C LYS A 426 1.93 13.39 -6.32
N ALA A 427 1.73 12.22 -5.73
CA ALA A 427 0.42 11.80 -5.20
C ALA A 427 0.00 12.63 -3.98
N LEU A 428 0.96 13.00 -3.12
CA LEU A 428 0.73 13.87 -1.98
C LEU A 428 0.49 15.33 -2.43
N GLU A 429 1.22 15.83 -3.43
CA GLU A 429 0.92 17.14 -4.07
C GLU A 429 -0.46 17.14 -4.72
N GLN A 430 -0.86 16.08 -5.42
CA GLN A 430 -2.20 15.96 -5.99
C GLN A 430 -3.29 15.94 -4.92
N LYS A 431 -3.11 15.17 -3.83
CA LYS A 431 -4.04 15.19 -2.68
C LYS A 431 -4.09 16.54 -1.98
N LYS A 432 -2.96 17.23 -1.85
CA LYS A 432 -2.88 18.57 -1.25
C LYS A 432 -3.55 19.61 -2.16
N GLN A 433 -3.38 19.49 -3.48
CA GLN A 433 -4.03 20.33 -4.48
C GLN A 433 -5.54 20.10 -4.52
N GLN A 434 -6.01 18.85 -4.50
CA GLN A 434 -7.44 18.51 -4.44
C GLN A 434 -8.09 19.00 -3.14
N LYS A 435 -7.39 18.93 -2.01
CA LYS A 435 -7.89 19.46 -0.73
C LYS A 435 -7.97 20.99 -0.75
N ILE A 436 -6.96 21.66 -1.30
CA ILE A 436 -6.97 23.13 -1.51
C ILE A 436 -8.11 23.51 -2.47
N GLU A 437 -8.35 22.73 -3.52
CA GLU A 437 -9.44 22.96 -4.47
C GLU A 437 -10.82 22.77 -3.80
N GLN A 438 -11.04 21.70 -3.03
CA GLN A 438 -12.28 21.50 -2.27
C GLN A 438 -12.52 22.56 -1.18
N ASP A 439 -11.48 22.95 -0.45
CA ASP A 439 -11.58 24.00 0.57
C ASP A 439 -11.85 25.37 -0.10
N SER A 440 -11.24 25.63 -1.27
CA SER A 440 -11.52 26.83 -2.07
C SER A 440 -12.94 26.86 -2.64
N LEU A 441 -13.49 25.72 -3.06
CA LEU A 441 -14.87 25.61 -3.54
C LEU A 441 -15.87 25.88 -2.40
N LYS A 442 -15.61 25.35 -1.20
CA LYS A 442 -16.44 25.63 -0.02
C LYS A 442 -16.36 27.09 0.42
N GLU A 443 -15.20 27.72 0.33
CA GLU A 443 -15.05 29.15 0.58
C GLU A 443 -15.77 30.01 -0.48
N GLN A 444 -15.66 29.64 -1.76
CA GLN A 444 -16.39 30.29 -2.86
C GLN A 444 -17.92 30.15 -2.71
N GLU A 445 -18.42 28.97 -2.34
CA GLU A 445 -19.84 28.76 -2.02
C GLU A 445 -20.28 29.63 -0.84
N ALA A 446 -19.49 29.70 0.22
CA ALA A 446 -19.79 30.53 1.39
C ALA A 446 -19.80 32.03 1.06
N GLU A 447 -18.93 32.48 0.15
CA GLU A 447 -18.87 33.87 -0.32
C GLU A 447 -20.03 34.21 -1.26
N LYS A 448 -20.38 33.30 -2.17
CA LYS A 448 -21.58 33.41 -3.03
C LYS A 448 -22.87 33.44 -2.21
N LEU A 449 -22.99 32.62 -1.17
CA LEU A 449 -24.13 32.64 -0.24
C LEU A 449 -24.20 33.95 0.56
N LYS A 450 -23.07 34.58 0.89
CA LYS A 450 -23.04 35.92 1.53
C LYS A 450 -23.47 37.04 0.59
N SER A 451 -23.33 36.84 -0.72
CA SER A 451 -23.76 37.81 -1.75
C SER A 451 -25.24 37.73 -2.10
N LEU A 452 -25.98 36.77 -1.50
CA LEU A 452 -27.41 36.63 -1.71
C LEU A 452 -28.17 37.88 -1.29
N ASN A 453 -29.05 38.37 -2.16
CA ASN A 453 -30.08 39.30 -1.76
C ASN A 453 -31.15 38.54 -0.98
N LEU A 454 -30.99 38.53 0.36
CA LEU A 454 -31.88 37.83 1.28
C LEU A 454 -33.34 38.26 1.14
N PHE A 455 -33.61 39.48 0.67
CA PHE A 455 -34.97 39.99 0.47
C PHE A 455 -35.57 39.65 -0.91
N SER A 456 -34.86 38.91 -1.77
CA SER A 456 -35.43 38.47 -3.03
C SER A 456 -36.55 37.44 -2.80
N PRO A 457 -37.72 37.57 -3.45
CA PRO A 457 -38.80 36.61 -3.29
C PRO A 457 -38.39 35.17 -3.60
N ALA A 458 -37.49 34.98 -4.57
CA ALA A 458 -36.94 33.68 -4.93
C ALA A 458 -36.13 33.05 -3.79
N VAL A 459 -35.27 33.82 -3.09
CA VAL A 459 -34.47 33.30 -1.97
C VAL A 459 -35.35 32.98 -0.76
N ILE A 460 -36.31 33.84 -0.45
CA ILE A 460 -37.24 33.62 0.67
C ILE A 460 -38.05 32.34 0.43
N LEU A 461 -38.56 32.14 -0.78
CA LEU A 461 -39.35 30.97 -1.12
C LEU A 461 -38.48 29.71 -1.22
N ALA A 462 -37.36 29.76 -1.92
CA ALA A 462 -36.45 28.64 -2.08
C ALA A 462 -35.91 28.14 -0.74
N THR A 463 -35.56 29.03 0.19
CA THR A 463 -35.04 28.63 1.52
C THR A 463 -36.13 28.39 2.57
N TRP A 464 -37.41 28.38 2.14
CA TRP A 464 -38.59 28.31 3.01
C TRP A 464 -38.53 29.24 4.23
N PHE A 465 -38.57 30.55 3.97
CA PHE A 465 -38.46 31.60 4.99
C PHE A 465 -37.19 31.48 5.83
N TYR A 466 -36.05 31.23 5.16
CA TYR A 466 -34.71 31.11 5.73
C TYR A 466 -34.45 29.87 6.59
N SER A 467 -35.38 28.91 6.69
CA SER A 467 -35.14 27.65 7.41
C SER A 467 -34.00 26.84 6.78
N GLY A 468 -33.87 26.87 5.45
CA GLY A 468 -32.78 26.24 4.69
C GLY A 468 -31.39 26.84 4.93
N LEU A 469 -31.30 27.99 5.63
CA LEU A 469 -30.02 28.59 6.03
C LEU A 469 -29.54 28.11 7.41
N ILE A 470 -30.36 27.34 8.14
CA ILE A 470 -30.04 26.86 9.48
C ILE A 470 -29.09 25.64 9.41
N LYS A 471 -28.06 25.64 10.26
CA LYS A 471 -27.07 24.56 10.36
C LYS A 471 -27.09 23.92 11.76
N PRO A 472 -26.79 22.61 11.88
CA PRO A 472 -26.58 21.63 10.80
C PRO A 472 -27.91 21.11 10.21
N ALA A 473 -27.84 20.54 8.99
CA ALA A 473 -28.94 19.87 8.26
C ALA A 473 -30.12 20.79 7.84
N SER A 474 -29.86 21.65 6.84
CA SER A 474 -30.83 22.58 6.24
C SER A 474 -32.15 21.91 5.83
N GLY A 475 -32.11 20.77 5.13
CA GLY A 475 -33.32 20.06 4.70
C GLY A 475 -34.21 19.61 5.86
N THR A 476 -33.63 19.16 6.98
CA THR A 476 -34.39 18.83 8.19
C THR A 476 -35.12 20.04 8.75
N TRP A 477 -34.47 21.22 8.77
CA TRP A 477 -35.11 22.47 9.19
C TRP A 477 -36.20 22.92 8.22
N GLY A 478 -36.00 22.69 6.92
CA GLY A 478 -37.02 22.84 5.87
C GLY A 478 -38.28 22.04 6.18
N SER A 479 -38.15 20.72 6.36
CA SER A 479 -39.29 19.83 6.62
C SER A 479 -39.98 20.14 7.95
N VAL A 480 -39.23 20.47 9.03
CA VAL A 480 -39.82 20.86 10.32
C VAL A 480 -40.62 22.16 10.17
N ALA A 481 -40.07 23.16 9.48
CA ALA A 481 -40.73 24.44 9.25
C ALA A 481 -41.95 24.31 8.31
N ALA A 482 -42.04 23.26 7.49
CA ALA A 482 -43.20 22.97 6.66
C ALA A 482 -44.42 22.51 7.47
N LEU A 483 -44.22 21.80 8.59
CA LEU A 483 -45.29 21.11 9.33
C LEU A 483 -46.40 22.04 9.85
N PRO A 484 -46.15 23.20 10.48
CA PRO A 484 -47.21 24.06 11.00
C PRO A 484 -48.17 24.56 9.91
N PHE A 485 -47.63 24.88 8.73
CA PHE A 485 -48.40 25.36 7.59
C PHE A 485 -49.20 24.23 6.93
N GLY A 486 -48.56 23.08 6.70
CA GLY A 486 -49.23 21.90 6.16
C GLY A 486 -50.35 21.42 7.09
N TRP A 487 -50.10 21.37 8.40
CA TRP A 487 -51.10 21.05 9.42
C TRP A 487 -52.25 22.05 9.45
N ALA A 488 -51.98 23.36 9.40
CA ALA A 488 -53.04 24.38 9.43
C ALA A 488 -53.94 24.30 8.19
N ILE A 489 -53.36 24.13 6.99
CA ILE A 489 -54.13 23.93 5.76
C ILE A 489 -54.96 22.65 5.86
N ALA A 490 -54.34 21.54 6.27
CA ALA A 490 -55.01 20.26 6.42
C ALA A 490 -56.16 20.30 7.45
N HIS A 491 -55.95 20.94 8.60
CA HIS A 491 -56.89 20.97 9.71
C HIS A 491 -58.07 21.92 9.48
N TYR A 492 -57.81 23.14 8.98
CA TYR A 492 -58.85 24.15 8.83
C TYR A 492 -59.52 24.15 7.46
N LEU A 493 -58.81 23.76 6.40
CA LEU A 493 -59.29 23.85 5.02
C LEU A 493 -59.56 22.46 4.40
N GLY A 494 -58.95 21.41 4.96
CA GLY A 494 -59.19 20.03 4.55
C GLY A 494 -58.32 19.56 3.38
N LEU A 495 -58.67 18.39 2.83
CA LEU A 495 -57.83 17.66 1.88
C LEU A 495 -57.68 18.37 0.52
N ILE A 496 -58.77 18.89 -0.03
CA ILE A 496 -58.75 19.54 -1.35
C ILE A 496 -57.82 20.77 -1.34
N PRO A 497 -57.91 21.68 -0.36
CA PRO A 497 -56.96 22.79 -0.24
C PRO A 497 -55.51 22.37 0.01
N LEU A 498 -55.27 21.27 0.74
CA LEU A 498 -53.90 20.74 0.92
C LEU A 498 -53.30 20.27 -0.41
N ILE A 499 -54.06 19.53 -1.23
CA ILE A 499 -53.61 19.08 -2.56
C ILE A 499 -53.33 20.29 -3.47
N ILE A 500 -54.22 21.29 -3.46
CA ILE A 500 -54.01 22.52 -4.22
C ILE A 500 -52.74 23.24 -3.75
N ALA A 501 -52.51 23.31 -2.43
CA ALA A 501 -51.31 23.94 -1.86
C ALA A 501 -50.03 23.21 -2.26
N ILE A 502 -50.02 21.87 -2.29
CA ILE A 502 -48.90 21.06 -2.77
C ILE A 502 -48.60 21.36 -4.25
N LEU A 503 -49.62 21.36 -5.11
CA LEU A 503 -49.44 21.67 -6.53
C LEU A 503 -48.90 23.10 -6.74
N LEU A 504 -49.42 24.07 -5.99
CA LEU A 504 -48.97 25.45 -6.06
C LEU A 504 -47.53 25.60 -5.56
N ILE A 505 -47.17 24.98 -4.43
CA ILE A 505 -45.81 25.10 -3.89
C ILE A 505 -44.80 24.37 -4.77
N THR A 506 -45.18 23.26 -5.42
CA THR A 506 -44.32 22.61 -6.42
C THR A 506 -44.05 23.51 -7.61
N LEU A 507 -45.06 24.17 -8.18
CA LEU A 507 -44.90 25.09 -9.31
C LEU A 507 -44.07 26.33 -8.93
N ILE A 508 -44.32 26.88 -7.74
CA ILE A 508 -43.53 28.00 -7.20
C ILE A 508 -42.09 27.55 -6.91
N GLY A 509 -41.90 26.34 -6.41
CA GLY A 509 -40.61 25.72 -6.11
C GLY A 509 -39.74 25.56 -7.34
N LEU A 510 -40.30 25.07 -8.46
CA LEU A 510 -39.59 25.01 -9.74
C LEU A 510 -39.04 26.38 -10.18
N TRP A 511 -39.84 27.43 -10.04
CA TRP A 511 -39.41 28.79 -10.34
C TRP A 511 -38.39 29.31 -9.32
N ALA A 512 -38.61 29.05 -8.03
CA ALA A 512 -37.77 29.55 -6.94
C ALA A 512 -36.38 28.89 -6.96
N ALA A 513 -36.31 27.57 -7.12
CA ALA A 513 -35.07 26.80 -7.28
C ALA A 513 -34.29 27.29 -8.51
N HIS A 514 -34.93 27.38 -9.68
CA HIS A 514 -34.28 27.90 -10.89
C HIS A 514 -33.78 29.34 -10.74
N SER A 515 -34.57 30.20 -10.09
CA SER A 515 -34.20 31.61 -9.83
C SER A 515 -33.09 31.74 -8.79
N PHE A 516 -33.03 30.83 -7.83
CA PHE A 516 -31.99 30.75 -6.81
C PHE A 516 -30.67 30.31 -7.44
N GLU A 517 -30.69 29.23 -8.21
CA GLU A 517 -29.57 28.70 -9.00
C GLU A 517 -28.99 29.76 -9.94
N LYS A 518 -29.85 30.53 -10.63
CA LYS A 518 -29.39 31.63 -11.50
C LYS A 518 -28.68 32.75 -10.73
N GLN A 519 -29.08 33.02 -9.48
CA GLN A 519 -28.47 34.06 -8.65
C GLN A 519 -27.16 33.61 -8.01
N THR A 520 -27.08 32.36 -7.55
CA THR A 520 -25.90 31.83 -6.85
C THR A 520 -24.88 31.21 -7.81
N GLN A 521 -25.31 30.80 -9.00
CA GLN A 521 -24.52 29.95 -9.90
C GLN A 521 -24.04 28.68 -9.16
N ILE A 522 -24.87 28.18 -8.24
CA ILE A 522 -24.68 26.94 -7.50
C ILE A 522 -25.82 26.02 -7.93
N HIS A 523 -25.49 24.98 -8.69
CA HIS A 523 -26.41 23.90 -9.03
C HIS A 523 -26.66 23.05 -7.79
N ASP A 524 -27.90 22.56 -7.63
CA ASP A 524 -28.31 21.68 -6.54
C ASP A 524 -27.86 22.16 -5.15
N CYS A 525 -28.23 23.40 -4.82
CA CYS A 525 -27.82 23.99 -3.56
C CYS A 525 -28.66 23.44 -2.41
N LYS A 526 -28.04 22.71 -1.47
CA LYS A 526 -28.63 22.20 -0.21
C LYS A 526 -29.40 23.19 0.69
N HIS A 527 -29.39 24.48 0.35
CA HIS A 527 -30.10 25.54 1.08
C HIS A 527 -31.46 25.86 0.45
N VAL A 528 -31.68 25.44 -0.80
CA VAL A 528 -33.01 25.32 -1.39
C VAL A 528 -33.67 24.19 -0.63
N VAL A 529 -34.77 24.50 0.05
CA VAL A 529 -35.51 23.56 0.88
C VAL A 529 -37.04 23.59 0.67
N ILE A 530 -37.47 24.10 -0.49
CA ILE A 530 -38.89 24.25 -0.85
C ILE A 530 -39.46 22.95 -1.44
N ASP A 531 -38.59 22.17 -2.02
CA ASP A 531 -38.66 20.75 -2.35
C ASP A 531 -39.06 19.92 -1.13
N GLU A 532 -38.38 20.04 0.02
CA GLU A 532 -38.76 19.22 1.19
C GLU A 532 -40.11 19.65 1.75
N VAL A 533 -40.52 20.92 1.57
CA VAL A 533 -41.84 21.40 1.97
C VAL A 533 -42.93 20.70 1.16
N ALA A 534 -42.74 20.59 -0.16
CA ALA A 534 -43.67 19.91 -1.06
C ALA A 534 -43.78 18.41 -0.70
N GLY A 535 -42.64 17.73 -0.55
CA GLY A 535 -42.57 16.32 -0.15
C GLY A 535 -43.19 16.06 1.23
N GLN A 536 -42.91 16.93 2.20
CA GLN A 536 -43.45 16.81 3.56
C GLN A 536 -44.97 17.01 3.61
N TRP A 537 -45.52 17.97 2.85
CA TRP A 537 -46.97 18.19 2.80
C TRP A 537 -47.70 17.04 2.13
N LEU A 538 -47.09 16.46 1.09
CA LEU A 538 -47.59 15.26 0.45
C LEU A 538 -47.65 14.07 1.41
N ALA A 539 -46.62 13.89 2.25
CA ALA A 539 -46.60 12.88 3.30
C ALA A 539 -47.71 13.06 4.37
N LEU A 540 -48.27 14.28 4.53
CA LEU A 540 -49.37 14.56 5.45
C LEU A 540 -50.75 14.13 4.93
N ILE A 541 -50.91 13.82 3.64
CA ILE A 541 -52.21 13.46 3.06
C ILE A 541 -52.86 12.26 3.78
N PRO A 542 -52.17 11.13 4.00
CA PRO A 542 -52.75 10.00 4.73
C PRO A 542 -52.99 10.32 6.20
N ALA A 543 -52.10 11.09 6.83
CA ALA A 543 -52.26 11.53 8.22
C ALA A 543 -53.58 12.30 8.41
N LEU A 544 -53.94 13.16 7.45
CA LEU A 544 -55.24 13.85 7.42
C LEU A 544 -56.39 12.87 7.17
N TYR A 545 -56.33 12.12 6.08
CA TYR A 545 -57.46 11.37 5.57
C TYR A 545 -57.83 10.14 6.41
N PHE A 546 -56.82 9.42 6.93
CA PHE A 546 -57.00 8.16 7.65
C PHE A 546 -56.88 8.28 9.16
N PHE A 547 -56.04 9.21 9.65
CA PHE A 547 -55.68 9.30 11.08
C PHE A 547 -56.15 10.61 11.75
N SER A 548 -56.97 11.41 11.07
CA SER A 548 -57.52 12.68 11.57
C SER A 548 -56.46 13.63 12.16
N LEU A 549 -55.26 13.66 11.57
CA LEU A 549 -54.11 14.45 12.02
C LEU A 549 -53.69 14.16 13.47
N SER A 550 -53.74 12.90 13.90
CA SER A 550 -53.20 12.52 15.22
C SER A 550 -51.72 12.93 15.35
N PRO A 551 -51.24 13.38 16.52
CA PRO A 551 -49.83 13.77 16.69
C PRO A 551 -48.84 12.69 16.26
N ILE A 552 -49.19 11.42 16.47
CA ILE A 552 -48.37 10.27 16.07
C ILE A 552 -48.30 10.17 14.53
N SER A 553 -49.41 10.34 13.83
CA SER A 553 -49.44 10.29 12.35
C SER A 553 -48.63 11.42 11.70
N ILE A 554 -48.62 12.61 12.31
CA ILE A 554 -47.82 13.76 11.86
C ILE A 554 -46.32 13.48 12.04
N VAL A 555 -45.92 12.96 13.21
CA VAL A 555 -44.53 12.57 13.47
C VAL A 555 -44.10 11.44 12.55
N ALA A 556 -44.95 10.45 12.32
CA ALA A 556 -44.66 9.35 11.40
C ALA A 556 -44.50 9.84 9.95
N ALA A 557 -45.36 10.76 9.50
CA ALA A 557 -45.22 11.39 8.18
C ALA A 557 -43.87 12.10 8.02
N PHE A 558 -43.44 12.83 9.05
CA PHE A 558 -42.14 13.48 9.08
C PHE A 558 -40.97 12.47 9.03
N ILE A 559 -41.01 11.44 9.88
CA ILE A 559 -39.94 10.44 9.96
C ILE A 559 -39.82 9.67 8.65
N PHE A 560 -40.92 9.16 8.10
CA PHE A 560 -40.88 8.40 6.85
C PHE A 560 -40.43 9.25 5.68
N PHE A 561 -40.90 10.50 5.58
CA PHE A 561 -40.43 11.42 4.56
C PHE A 561 -38.90 11.62 4.65
N ARG A 562 -38.37 11.95 5.83
CA ARG A 562 -36.92 12.13 6.03
C ARG A 562 -36.11 10.87 5.73
N ILE A 563 -36.63 9.69 6.06
CA ILE A 563 -35.97 8.42 5.72
C ILE A 563 -35.86 8.27 4.20
N PHE A 564 -36.93 8.55 3.45
CA PHE A 564 -36.92 8.39 2.00
C PHE A 564 -36.13 9.46 1.26
N ASP A 565 -36.17 10.70 1.73
CA ASP A 565 -35.35 11.79 1.20
C ASP A 565 -33.85 11.54 1.46
N ILE A 566 -33.47 11.06 2.66
CA ILE A 566 -32.05 10.78 2.96
C ILE A 566 -31.54 9.51 2.27
N LEU A 567 -32.34 8.44 2.22
CA LEU A 567 -31.92 7.16 1.64
C LEU A 567 -32.03 7.12 0.11
N LYS A 568 -32.81 8.04 -0.48
CA LYS A 568 -33.14 8.12 -1.91
C LYS A 568 -33.29 6.74 -2.59
N PRO A 569 -34.17 5.84 -2.11
CA PRO A 569 -34.32 4.53 -2.74
C PRO A 569 -34.94 4.67 -4.12
N TRP A 570 -34.56 3.81 -5.07
CA TRP A 570 -35.15 3.81 -6.41
C TRP A 570 -36.70 3.73 -6.34
N PRO A 571 -37.45 4.56 -7.11
CA PRO A 571 -37.03 5.50 -8.14
C PRO A 571 -36.71 6.94 -7.67
N VAL A 572 -36.60 7.23 -6.37
CA VAL A 572 -36.22 8.58 -5.87
C VAL A 572 -34.87 9.02 -6.43
N SER A 573 -33.84 8.17 -6.33
CA SER A 573 -32.50 8.47 -6.87
C SER A 573 -32.48 8.64 -8.40
N TYR A 574 -33.43 8.06 -9.14
CA TYR A 574 -33.47 8.19 -10.60
C TYR A 574 -33.77 9.63 -11.05
N PHE A 575 -34.62 10.35 -10.31
CA PHE A 575 -34.95 11.74 -10.66
C PHE A 575 -33.81 12.71 -10.34
N ASP A 576 -33.05 12.41 -9.29
CA ASP A 576 -31.81 13.11 -8.92
C ASP A 576 -30.70 12.88 -9.98
N GLU A 577 -30.57 11.65 -10.48
CA GLU A 577 -29.51 11.26 -11.43
C GLU A 577 -29.79 11.66 -12.90
N GLU A 578 -31.06 11.76 -13.32
CA GLU A 578 -31.42 11.99 -14.73
C GLU A 578 -31.66 13.48 -15.06
N PHE A 579 -31.98 14.33 -14.07
CA PHE A 579 -32.38 15.72 -14.28
C PHE A 579 -31.51 16.70 -13.47
N ASP A 580 -30.44 17.22 -14.07
CA ASP A 580 -29.54 18.24 -13.47
C ASP A 580 -30.16 19.67 -13.41
N ASN A 581 -31.46 19.79 -13.17
CA ASN A 581 -32.16 21.09 -13.13
C ASN A 581 -33.22 21.13 -12.02
N ALA A 582 -33.95 22.24 -11.90
CA ALA A 582 -34.99 22.42 -10.90
C ALA A 582 -36.06 21.29 -10.86
N ILE A 583 -36.23 20.53 -11.95
CA ILE A 583 -37.14 19.37 -11.99
C ILE A 583 -36.57 18.18 -11.21
N GLY A 584 -35.26 17.97 -11.24
CA GLY A 584 -34.59 16.96 -10.43
C GLY A 584 -34.71 17.28 -8.94
N VAL A 585 -34.35 18.51 -8.56
CA VAL A 585 -34.41 19.01 -7.17
C VAL A 585 -35.80 18.93 -6.55
N MET A 586 -36.85 19.25 -7.31
CA MET A 586 -38.22 19.13 -6.80
C MET A 586 -38.75 17.69 -6.89
N GLY A 587 -38.21 16.89 -7.80
CA GLY A 587 -38.77 15.61 -8.22
C GLY A 587 -38.48 14.48 -7.24
N ASP A 588 -37.25 14.41 -6.73
CA ASP A 588 -36.84 13.40 -5.76
C ASP A 588 -37.64 13.50 -4.45
N ASP A 589 -37.81 14.72 -3.91
CA ASP A 589 -38.56 14.98 -2.68
C ASP A 589 -40.06 14.74 -2.81
N ILE A 590 -40.64 15.02 -3.98
CA ILE A 590 -42.03 14.67 -4.25
C ILE A 590 -42.21 13.15 -4.22
N ILE A 591 -41.27 12.39 -4.79
CA ILE A 591 -41.33 10.93 -4.81
C ILE A 591 -41.08 10.36 -3.41
N ALA A 592 -40.16 10.94 -2.64
CA ALA A 592 -39.96 10.60 -1.23
C ALA A 592 -41.23 10.83 -0.41
N GLY A 593 -41.93 11.95 -0.63
CA GLY A 593 -43.24 12.24 -0.05
C GLY A 593 -44.32 11.24 -0.46
N LEU A 594 -44.34 10.78 -1.72
CA LEU A 594 -45.26 9.74 -2.20
C LEU A 594 -45.01 8.42 -1.47
N PHE A 595 -43.74 8.02 -1.29
CA PHE A 595 -43.40 6.80 -0.55
C PHE A 595 -43.82 6.87 0.91
N ALA A 596 -43.54 7.98 1.58
CA ALA A 596 -44.01 8.20 2.95
C ALA A 596 -45.54 8.10 3.04
N ALA A 597 -46.25 8.67 2.06
CA ALA A 597 -47.70 8.61 2.02
C ALA A 597 -48.23 7.17 1.79
N LEU A 598 -47.59 6.39 0.91
CA LEU A 598 -47.94 4.99 0.66
C LEU A 598 -47.75 4.12 1.91
N ILE A 599 -46.66 4.33 2.66
CA ILE A 599 -46.42 3.59 3.91
C ILE A 599 -47.49 3.89 4.95
N LEU A 600 -47.82 5.17 5.17
CA LEU A 600 -48.86 5.54 6.13
C LEU A 600 -50.23 5.01 5.73
N THR A 601 -50.54 5.01 4.43
CA THR A 601 -51.78 4.41 3.91
C THR A 601 -51.80 2.90 4.18
N GLY A 602 -50.68 2.20 3.93
CA GLY A 602 -50.55 0.78 4.24
C GLY A 602 -50.69 0.47 5.73
N ALA A 603 -50.14 1.31 6.61
CA ALA A 603 -50.27 1.17 8.05
C ALA A 603 -51.74 1.24 8.52
N PHE A 604 -52.53 2.14 7.93
CA PHE A 604 -53.97 2.21 8.21
C PHE A 604 -54.68 0.90 7.84
N TYR A 605 -54.45 0.38 6.62
CA TYR A 605 -55.05 -0.89 6.18
C TYR A 605 -54.56 -2.11 6.97
N ALA A 606 -53.38 -2.03 7.59
CA ALA A 606 -52.86 -3.04 8.50
C ALA A 606 -53.46 -2.96 9.92
N GLY A 607 -54.37 -2.02 10.19
CA GLY A 607 -55.04 -1.86 11.49
C GLY A 607 -54.22 -1.09 12.53
N LEU A 608 -53.22 -0.32 12.11
CA LEU A 608 -52.37 0.51 12.98
C LEU A 608 -52.90 1.95 13.13
N GLY A 609 -54.18 2.18 12.84
CA GLY A 609 -54.83 3.50 12.79
C GLY A 609 -55.68 3.88 13.98
#